data_AF-A0A5J4UVX1-F1
#
_entry.id   AF-A0A5J4UVX1-F1
#
_cell.length_a   1.000
_cell.length_b   1.000
_cell.length_c   1.000
_cell.angle_alpha   90.00
_cell.angle_beta   90.00
_cell.angle_gamma   90.00
#
_symmetry.space_group_name_H-M   'P 1'
#
loop_
_entity.id
_entity.type
_entity.pdbx_description
1 polymer ?
#
loop_
_entity_poly.entity_id
_entity_poly.type
_entity_poly.pdbx_seq_one_letter_code
_entity_poly.pdbx_strand_id
1 'polypeptide(L)'
;MLAISPTTHLGLAAELKYSDIALYPSSDRTLDKSFLAESARSFSLISLNREAAQNLKHFLFIEYANKFFTIHKNNAGKKLTNEDLVAFSKEPLKKPLIKMPDKDHETQKREGEAMYQDLLYFMGELPSQDLGRHAESFLQRAHSREVFHDEAYCEVMKQLNKNPNPGSSLLGWRMMSLLCESYAPSQQLEPYLLCFISDTMLDELRKDSQLGGGGGILSGNTRPLDNDQLYTEPKRKQYLIPLPNGKV
;
A
#
# COMPACT_ATOMS: atom_id res chain seq x y z
N MET A 1 -2.44 -23.09 -40.26
CA MET A 1 -3.25 -22.06 -39.58
C MET A 1 -3.94 -22.72 -38.41
N LEU A 2 -3.37 -22.64 -37.21
CA LEU A 2 -4.00 -23.13 -35.99
C LEU A 2 -4.35 -21.90 -35.14
N ALA A 3 -5.64 -21.75 -34.88
CA ALA A 3 -6.21 -20.72 -34.03
C ALA A 3 -5.80 -20.97 -32.58
N ILE A 4 -5.25 -19.95 -31.93
CA ILE A 4 -4.95 -19.96 -30.50
C ILE A 4 -6.09 -19.20 -29.83
N SER A 5 -6.90 -19.91 -29.05
CA SER A 5 -7.97 -19.35 -28.22
C SER A 5 -7.37 -18.71 -26.97
N PRO A 6 -7.73 -17.47 -26.57
CA PRO A 6 -7.24 -16.85 -25.34
C PRO A 6 -8.21 -17.13 -24.19
N THR A 7 -8.06 -18.25 -23.47
CA THR A 7 -8.89 -18.50 -22.27
C THR A 7 -8.23 -19.38 -21.22
N THR A 8 -6.97 -19.15 -20.84
CA THR A 8 -6.41 -19.89 -19.69
C THR A 8 -5.38 -19.09 -18.91
N HIS A 9 -5.82 -18.05 -18.19
CA HIS A 9 -5.13 -17.56 -17.00
C HIS A 9 -6.09 -17.14 -15.87
N LEU A 10 -7.36 -17.60 -15.92
CA LEU A 10 -8.36 -17.43 -14.87
C LEU A 10 -8.36 -18.65 -13.93
N GLY A 11 -7.20 -18.93 -13.32
CA GLY A 11 -7.03 -20.05 -12.37
C GLY A 11 -6.33 -19.70 -11.07
N LEU A 12 -5.93 -18.45 -10.84
CA LEU A 12 -5.27 -18.02 -9.60
C LEU A 12 -5.86 -16.76 -8.93
N ALA A 13 -6.80 -16.05 -9.57
CA ALA A 13 -7.33 -14.78 -9.04
C ALA A 13 -8.76 -14.86 -8.50
N ALA A 14 -9.39 -16.05 -8.50
CA ALA A 14 -10.78 -16.21 -8.09
C ALA A 14 -10.92 -17.29 -7.01
N GLU A 15 -10.39 -17.00 -5.82
CA GLU A 15 -10.86 -17.49 -4.52
C GLU A 15 -9.99 -16.86 -3.42
N LEU A 16 -10.07 -15.53 -3.25
CA LEU A 16 -9.61 -14.89 -2.02
C LEU A 16 -10.79 -14.90 -1.04
N LYS A 17 -10.81 -15.87 -0.13
CA LYS A 17 -11.76 -15.84 0.98
C LYS A 17 -11.31 -14.77 1.97
N TYR A 18 -12.25 -14.17 2.69
CA TYR A 18 -11.95 -13.23 3.78
C TYR A 18 -10.95 -13.80 4.82
N SER A 19 -10.87 -15.13 4.95
CA SER A 19 -9.86 -15.85 5.74
C SER A 19 -8.42 -15.76 5.20
N ASP A 20 -8.22 -15.35 3.96
CA ASP A 20 -6.90 -15.15 3.34
C ASP A 20 -6.39 -13.72 3.56
N ILE A 21 -7.29 -12.78 3.89
CA ILE A 21 -6.98 -11.39 4.24
C ILE A 21 -6.70 -11.26 5.75
N ALA A 22 -7.22 -12.18 6.56
CA ALA A 22 -7.01 -12.23 8.01
C ALA A 22 -6.26 -13.52 8.39
N LEU A 23 -4.97 -13.36 8.74
CA LEU A 23 -3.97 -14.38 9.09
C LEU A 23 -3.13 -14.85 7.90
N TYR A 24 -2.03 -14.14 7.64
CA TYR A 24 -0.77 -14.88 7.53
C TYR A 24 -0.57 -15.60 8.87
N PRO A 25 -0.60 -16.94 8.94
CA PRO A 25 -0.19 -17.65 10.14
C PRO A 25 1.31 -17.42 10.29
N SER A 26 1.70 -16.90 11.45
CA SER A 26 3.08 -16.87 11.91
C SER A 26 3.64 -18.28 11.97
N SER A 27 4.23 -18.76 10.87
CA SER A 27 5.26 -19.79 10.83
C SER A 27 5.62 -20.08 9.39
N ASP A 28 6.88 -19.83 9.03
CA ASP A 28 7.58 -20.44 7.91
C ASP A 28 7.40 -19.83 6.51
N ARG A 29 7.83 -18.57 6.39
CA ARG A 29 8.82 -18.18 5.39
C ARG A 29 9.44 -16.89 5.86
N THR A 30 10.76 -16.88 6.06
CA THR A 30 11.51 -15.63 6.05
C THR A 30 11.23 -14.99 4.70
N LEU A 31 10.26 -14.06 4.65
CA LEU A 31 10.09 -13.14 3.54
C LEU A 31 11.47 -12.50 3.40
N ASP A 32 12.16 -12.86 2.33
CA ASP A 32 13.60 -12.69 2.29
C ASP A 32 13.89 -11.18 2.35
N LYS A 33 14.34 -10.73 3.52
CA LYS A 33 14.76 -9.34 3.73
C LYS A 33 15.83 -8.96 2.73
N SER A 34 16.57 -9.95 2.19
CA SER A 34 17.51 -9.75 1.10
C SER A 34 16.81 -9.29 -0.18
N PHE A 35 15.65 -9.84 -0.56
CA PHE A 35 14.93 -9.46 -1.78
C PHE A 35 14.34 -8.04 -1.71
N LEU A 36 13.76 -7.67 -0.57
CA LEU A 36 13.33 -6.29 -0.32
C LEU A 36 14.53 -5.33 -0.28
N ALA A 37 15.64 -5.74 0.35
CA ALA A 37 16.86 -4.96 0.39
C ALA A 37 17.57 -4.87 -0.97
N GLU A 38 17.47 -5.88 -1.83
CA GLU A 38 18.11 -5.95 -3.15
C GLU A 38 17.28 -5.23 -4.21
N SER A 39 15.95 -5.34 -4.14
CA SER A 39 15.03 -4.47 -4.89
C SER A 39 15.26 -3.01 -4.51
N ALA A 40 15.27 -2.68 -3.22
CA ALA A 40 15.44 -1.30 -2.79
C ALA A 40 16.88 -0.77 -2.99
N ARG A 41 17.91 -1.64 -3.03
CA ARG A 41 19.27 -1.29 -3.51
C ARG A 41 19.29 -0.96 -5.00
N SER A 42 18.57 -1.71 -5.82
CA SER A 42 18.42 -1.43 -7.26
C SER A 42 17.74 -0.09 -7.54
N PHE A 43 16.87 0.38 -6.62
CA PHE A 43 16.27 1.73 -6.67
C PHE A 43 17.12 2.82 -5.97
N SER A 44 18.24 2.48 -5.31
CA SER A 44 19.02 3.40 -4.46
C SER A 44 19.95 4.39 -5.20
N LEU A 45 19.91 4.46 -6.53
CA LEU A 45 20.85 5.29 -7.30
C LEU A 45 20.52 6.79 -7.36
N ILE A 46 19.51 7.27 -6.63
CA ILE A 46 19.23 8.70 -6.56
C ILE A 46 19.42 9.19 -5.13
N SER A 47 20.60 9.73 -4.85
CA SER A 47 20.98 10.40 -3.60
C SER A 47 20.27 11.76 -3.43
N LEU A 48 18.94 11.78 -3.45
CA LEU A 48 18.15 12.98 -3.14
C LEU A 48 17.91 13.08 -1.63
N ASN A 49 18.05 14.29 -1.09
CA ASN A 49 17.55 14.66 0.24
C ASN A 49 16.07 14.25 0.37
N ARG A 50 15.64 13.71 1.52
CA ARG A 50 14.25 13.26 1.77
C ARG A 50 13.23 14.33 1.40
N GLU A 51 13.50 15.59 1.75
CA GLU A 51 12.65 16.70 1.37
C GLU A 51 12.60 16.91 -0.15
N ALA A 52 13.74 16.80 -0.84
CA ALA A 52 13.80 16.90 -2.29
C ALA A 52 13.08 15.74 -3.00
N ALA A 53 13.17 14.51 -2.47
CA ALA A 53 12.48 13.34 -3.02
C ALA A 53 10.95 13.42 -2.80
N GLN A 54 10.52 13.84 -1.61
CA GLN A 54 9.11 14.09 -1.31
C GLN A 54 8.53 15.23 -2.14
N ASN A 55 9.32 16.30 -2.36
CA ASN A 55 8.93 17.39 -3.25
C ASN A 55 8.85 16.93 -4.70
N LEU A 56 9.76 16.05 -5.14
CA LEU A 56 9.77 15.50 -6.49
C LEU A 56 8.57 14.60 -6.76
N LYS A 57 8.26 13.64 -5.88
CA LYS A 57 7.08 12.77 -6.07
C LYS A 57 5.78 13.58 -6.10
N HIS A 58 5.68 14.59 -5.23
CA HIS A 58 4.51 15.45 -5.15
C HIS A 58 4.36 16.28 -6.43
N PHE A 59 5.46 16.89 -6.88
CA PHE A 59 5.52 17.67 -8.10
C PHE A 59 5.16 16.83 -9.33
N LEU A 60 5.77 15.66 -9.49
CA LEU A 60 5.49 14.78 -10.63
C LEU A 60 4.06 14.27 -10.64
N PHE A 61 3.47 13.98 -9.48
CA PHE A 61 2.06 13.59 -9.43
C PHE A 61 1.13 14.76 -9.83
N ILE A 62 1.47 16.00 -9.45
CA ILE A 62 0.76 17.20 -9.96
C ILE A 62 0.92 17.33 -11.48
N GLU A 63 2.10 17.08 -12.03
CA GLU A 63 2.31 17.11 -13.48
C GLU A 63 1.44 16.08 -14.22
N TYR A 64 1.30 14.88 -13.68
CA TYR A 64 0.39 13.87 -14.23
C TYR A 64 -1.06 14.35 -14.13
N ALA A 65 -1.49 14.83 -12.96
CA ALA A 65 -2.84 15.35 -12.75
C ALA A 65 -3.18 16.50 -13.71
N ASN A 66 -2.23 17.41 -13.98
CA ASN A 66 -2.40 18.50 -14.95
C ASN A 66 -2.73 18.01 -16.37
N LYS A 67 -2.29 16.81 -16.74
CA LYS A 67 -2.50 16.23 -18.07
C LYS A 67 -3.77 15.38 -18.15
N PHE A 68 -4.04 14.60 -17.10
CA PHE A 68 -5.00 13.50 -17.17
C PHE A 68 -6.22 13.65 -16.26
N PHE A 69 -6.13 14.47 -15.20
CA PHE A 69 -7.23 14.60 -14.25
C PHE A 69 -8.37 15.47 -14.79
N THR A 70 -9.59 15.12 -14.40
CA THR A 70 -10.78 15.89 -14.69
C THR A 70 -10.97 17.03 -13.67
N ILE A 71 -11.87 17.97 -13.97
CA ILE A 71 -12.11 19.12 -13.09
C ILE A 71 -13.10 18.77 -11.98
N HIS A 72 -12.70 18.83 -10.70
CA HIS A 72 -13.59 18.60 -9.57
C HIS A 72 -14.02 19.89 -8.88
N LYS A 73 -15.09 19.81 -8.09
CA LYS A 73 -15.57 20.87 -7.21
C LYS A 73 -15.78 20.32 -5.81
N ASN A 74 -15.49 21.14 -4.80
CA ASN A 74 -15.80 20.81 -3.41
C ASN A 74 -17.32 20.95 -3.13
N ASN A 75 -17.72 20.69 -1.88
CA ASN A 75 -19.12 20.79 -1.46
C ASN A 75 -19.71 22.21 -1.55
N ALA A 76 -18.86 23.25 -1.52
CA ALA A 76 -19.26 24.64 -1.75
C ALA A 76 -19.30 25.03 -3.24
N GLY A 77 -19.08 24.09 -4.16
CA GLY A 77 -19.06 24.35 -5.60
C GLY A 77 -17.78 25.03 -6.12
N LYS A 78 -16.79 25.28 -5.26
CA LYS A 78 -15.48 25.84 -5.65
C LYS A 78 -14.68 24.79 -6.40
N LYS A 79 -14.10 25.17 -7.55
CA LYS A 79 -13.18 24.33 -8.32
C LYS A 79 -11.95 23.97 -7.47
N LEU A 80 -11.63 22.68 -7.41
CA LEU A 80 -10.41 22.18 -6.77
C LEU A 80 -9.23 22.33 -7.72
N THR A 81 -8.04 22.64 -7.17
CA THR A 81 -6.80 22.63 -7.94
C THR A 81 -6.24 21.21 -8.02
N ASN A 82 -5.22 20.99 -8.86
CA ASN A 82 -4.59 19.69 -8.93
C ASN A 82 -3.77 19.38 -7.68
N GLU A 83 -3.25 20.40 -6.98
CA GLU A 83 -2.64 20.27 -5.65
C GLU A 83 -3.62 19.70 -4.63
N ASP A 84 -4.89 20.13 -4.67
CA ASP A 84 -5.97 19.57 -3.84
C ASP A 84 -6.30 18.13 -4.27
N LEU A 85 -6.31 17.86 -5.58
CA LEU A 85 -6.72 16.57 -6.13
C LEU A 85 -5.69 15.46 -5.96
N VAL A 86 -4.40 15.79 -5.92
CA VAL A 86 -3.36 14.79 -5.65
C VAL A 86 -3.17 14.50 -4.17
N ALA A 87 -3.72 15.33 -3.27
CA ALA A 87 -3.54 15.17 -1.83
C ALA A 87 -4.66 14.34 -1.19
N PHE A 88 -4.33 13.69 -0.07
CA PHE A 88 -5.25 12.91 0.75
C PHE A 88 -6.56 13.67 1.05
N SER A 89 -7.69 12.96 0.97
CA SER A 89 -9.01 13.49 1.29
C SER A 89 -9.90 12.42 1.91
N LYS A 90 -10.64 12.79 2.95
CA LYS A 90 -11.70 11.95 3.53
C LYS A 90 -13.02 12.04 2.77
N GLU A 91 -13.17 13.08 1.96
CA GLU A 91 -14.39 13.31 1.18
C GLU A 91 -14.43 12.36 -0.02
N PRO A 92 -15.55 11.65 -0.25
CA PRO A 92 -15.76 10.86 -1.45
C PRO A 92 -15.65 11.71 -2.73
N LEU A 93 -15.13 11.11 -3.79
CA LEU A 93 -15.15 11.72 -5.11
C LEU A 93 -16.56 11.66 -5.71
N LYS A 94 -16.92 12.69 -6.48
CA LYS A 94 -18.21 12.82 -7.19
C LYS A 94 -18.13 12.48 -8.67
N LYS A 95 -16.97 11.95 -9.08
CA LYS A 95 -16.62 11.43 -10.40
C LYS A 95 -15.17 10.93 -10.36
N PRO A 96 -14.73 10.14 -11.34
CA PRO A 96 -13.34 9.70 -11.43
C PRO A 96 -12.33 10.84 -11.55
N LEU A 97 -11.11 10.61 -11.06
CA LEU A 97 -9.96 11.47 -11.22
C LEU A 97 -9.59 11.57 -12.70
N ILE A 98 -9.46 10.45 -13.41
CA ILE A 98 -9.05 10.40 -14.82
C ILE A 98 -10.25 10.52 -15.76
N LYS A 99 -10.03 11.13 -16.92
CA LYS A 99 -11.05 11.21 -17.97
C LYS A 99 -11.38 9.81 -18.54
N MET A 100 -12.61 9.37 -18.29
CA MET A 100 -13.14 8.11 -18.83
C MET A 100 -13.45 8.21 -20.35
N PRO A 101 -13.25 7.16 -21.15
CA PRO A 101 -13.54 7.14 -22.59
C PRO A 101 -15.05 7.08 -22.91
N ASP A 102 -15.45 7.78 -24.00
CA ASP A 102 -16.82 8.28 -24.25
C ASP A 102 -17.93 7.24 -24.54
N LYS A 103 -17.66 5.94 -24.58
CA LYS A 103 -18.67 4.95 -25.04
C LYS A 103 -19.65 4.49 -23.95
N ASP A 104 -19.31 4.65 -22.67
CA ASP A 104 -20.14 4.23 -21.52
C ASP A 104 -19.86 5.12 -20.30
N HIS A 105 -19.86 6.43 -20.55
CA HIS A 105 -19.34 7.43 -19.63
C HIS A 105 -20.05 7.42 -18.26
N GLU A 106 -21.38 7.20 -18.21
CA GLU A 106 -22.12 7.27 -16.93
C GLU A 106 -21.93 6.02 -16.06
N THR A 107 -21.83 4.83 -16.65
CA THR A 107 -21.53 3.61 -15.91
C THR A 107 -20.10 3.66 -15.39
N GLN A 108 -19.15 4.04 -16.25
CA GLN A 108 -17.74 4.13 -15.85
C GLN A 108 -17.52 5.17 -14.74
N LYS A 109 -18.23 6.29 -14.82
CA LYS A 109 -18.22 7.31 -13.79
C LYS A 109 -18.73 6.77 -12.44
N ARG A 110 -19.85 6.05 -12.45
CA ARG A 110 -20.39 5.41 -11.23
C ARG A 110 -19.44 4.37 -10.64
N GLU A 111 -18.81 3.57 -11.49
CA GLU A 111 -17.84 2.55 -11.06
C GLU A 111 -16.59 3.19 -10.42
N GLY A 112 -16.03 4.24 -11.03
CA GLY A 112 -14.89 4.95 -10.42
C GLY A 112 -15.26 5.68 -9.12
N GLU A 113 -16.45 6.29 -9.03
CA GLU A 113 -16.95 6.86 -7.77
C GLU A 113 -17.06 5.80 -6.66
N ALA A 114 -17.63 4.65 -6.99
CA ALA A 114 -17.77 3.54 -6.05
C ALA A 114 -16.42 2.95 -5.65
N MET A 115 -15.46 2.85 -6.58
CA MET A 115 -14.10 2.37 -6.33
C MET A 115 -13.40 3.25 -5.30
N TYR A 116 -13.41 4.58 -5.48
CA TYR A 116 -12.84 5.48 -4.48
C TYR A 116 -13.52 5.34 -3.11
N GLN A 117 -14.84 5.14 -3.11
CA GLN A 117 -15.58 4.95 -1.86
C GLN A 117 -15.17 3.65 -1.15
N ASP A 118 -14.97 2.56 -1.90
CA ASP A 118 -14.44 1.29 -1.37
C ASP A 118 -13.03 1.49 -0.79
N LEU A 119 -12.18 2.29 -1.43
CA LEU A 119 -10.87 2.66 -0.89
C LEU A 119 -10.97 3.43 0.44
N LEU A 120 -11.89 4.39 0.55
CA LEU A 120 -12.12 5.15 1.79
C LEU A 120 -12.61 4.26 2.93
N TYR A 121 -13.52 3.32 2.66
CA TYR A 121 -13.94 2.34 3.67
C TYR A 121 -12.78 1.44 4.08
N PHE A 122 -12.04 0.89 3.12
CA PHE A 122 -10.90 0.01 3.39
C PHE A 122 -9.83 0.69 4.24
N MET A 123 -9.52 1.96 3.97
CA MET A 123 -8.51 2.73 4.71
C MET A 123 -9.01 3.29 6.05
N GLY A 124 -10.28 3.05 6.41
CA GLY A 124 -10.87 3.48 7.68
C GLY A 124 -11.27 4.96 7.71
N GLU A 125 -11.39 5.62 6.56
CA GLU A 125 -11.89 6.99 6.47
C GLU A 125 -13.42 7.06 6.50
N LEU A 126 -14.08 5.96 6.14
CA LEU A 126 -15.52 5.78 6.28
C LEU A 126 -15.82 4.58 7.18
N PRO A 127 -16.91 4.62 7.98
CA PRO A 127 -17.22 3.55 8.91
C PRO A 127 -17.65 2.27 8.17
N SER A 128 -16.94 1.16 8.43
CA SER A 128 -17.31 -0.17 7.95
C SER A 128 -16.94 -1.24 8.97
N GLN A 129 -17.68 -2.35 8.97
CA GLN A 129 -17.39 -3.53 9.78
C GLN A 129 -16.60 -4.59 9.00
N ASP A 130 -16.46 -4.43 7.69
CA ASP A 130 -15.88 -5.43 6.79
C ASP A 130 -14.94 -4.75 5.79
N LEU A 131 -13.71 -4.48 6.24
CA LEU A 131 -12.68 -3.85 5.40
C LEU A 131 -12.28 -4.75 4.23
N GLY A 132 -12.28 -6.07 4.42
CA GLY A 132 -11.87 -7.04 3.41
C GLY A 132 -12.80 -7.04 2.19
N ARG A 133 -14.12 -6.96 2.42
CA ARG A 133 -15.09 -6.82 1.33
C ARG A 133 -14.87 -5.57 0.48
N HIS A 134 -14.50 -4.45 1.11
CA HIS A 134 -14.20 -3.22 0.37
C HIS A 134 -12.90 -3.35 -0.42
N ALA A 135 -11.88 -4.03 0.11
CA ALA A 135 -10.67 -4.31 -0.64
C ALA A 135 -10.95 -5.17 -1.88
N GLU A 136 -11.75 -6.23 -1.72
CA GLU A 136 -12.16 -7.09 -2.83
C GLU A 136 -12.97 -6.31 -3.87
N SER A 137 -13.94 -5.51 -3.43
CA SER A 137 -14.79 -4.70 -4.31
C SER A 137 -13.95 -3.69 -5.11
N PHE A 138 -12.99 -3.02 -4.46
CA PHE A 138 -12.04 -2.12 -5.11
C PHE A 138 -11.27 -2.83 -6.25
N LEU A 139 -10.67 -3.99 -5.94
CA LEU A 139 -9.88 -4.75 -6.92
C LEU A 139 -10.74 -5.30 -8.07
N GLN A 140 -11.97 -5.74 -7.80
CA GLN A 140 -12.91 -6.19 -8.82
C GLN A 140 -13.30 -5.05 -9.77
N ARG A 141 -13.54 -3.84 -9.25
CA ARG A 141 -13.83 -2.65 -10.07
C ARG A 141 -12.63 -2.27 -10.92
N ALA A 142 -11.44 -2.25 -10.33
CA ALA A 142 -10.19 -2.00 -11.05
C ALA A 142 -9.98 -3.03 -12.19
N HIS A 143 -10.32 -4.31 -11.97
CA HIS A 143 -10.21 -5.35 -12.98
C HIS A 143 -11.21 -5.21 -14.14
N SER A 144 -12.35 -4.57 -13.89
CA SER A 144 -13.49 -4.64 -14.81
C SER A 144 -13.16 -4.10 -16.20
N ARG A 145 -12.25 -3.13 -16.31
CA ARG A 145 -11.80 -2.50 -17.55
C ARG A 145 -10.39 -1.92 -17.37
N GLU A 146 -9.56 -2.02 -18.41
CA GLU A 146 -8.19 -1.47 -18.40
C GLU A 146 -8.13 0.03 -18.07
N VAL A 147 -9.18 0.80 -18.41
CA VAL A 147 -9.25 2.24 -18.09
C VAL A 147 -9.26 2.51 -16.58
N PHE A 148 -9.66 1.54 -15.76
CA PHE A 148 -9.65 1.68 -14.30
C PHE A 148 -8.30 1.35 -13.66
N HIS A 149 -7.33 0.78 -14.40
CA HIS A 149 -6.02 0.49 -13.83
C HIS A 149 -5.34 1.79 -13.37
N ASP A 150 -5.23 2.77 -14.28
CA ASP A 150 -4.63 4.07 -13.96
C ASP A 150 -5.45 4.83 -12.91
N GLU A 151 -6.79 4.73 -12.96
CA GLU A 151 -7.66 5.34 -11.97
C GLU A 151 -7.37 4.77 -10.57
N ALA A 152 -7.32 3.46 -10.42
CA ALA A 152 -7.05 2.79 -9.15
C ALA A 152 -5.69 3.19 -8.59
N TYR A 153 -4.65 3.24 -9.42
CA TYR A 153 -3.34 3.72 -9.00
C TYR A 153 -3.38 5.19 -8.56
N CYS A 154 -4.06 6.06 -9.31
CA CYS A 154 -4.17 7.47 -8.96
C CYS A 154 -4.96 7.71 -7.66
N GLU A 155 -6.04 6.95 -7.44
CA GLU A 155 -6.82 7.02 -6.21
C GLU A 155 -5.99 6.60 -4.98
N VAL A 156 -5.22 5.52 -5.09
CA VAL A 156 -4.34 5.06 -4.00
C VAL A 156 -3.18 6.04 -3.78
N MET A 157 -2.54 6.53 -4.86
CA MET A 157 -1.49 7.56 -4.77
C MET A 157 -2.01 8.83 -4.09
N LYS A 158 -3.23 9.28 -4.44
CA LYS A 158 -3.91 10.40 -3.78
C LYS A 158 -4.04 10.16 -2.27
N GLN A 159 -4.55 8.99 -1.88
CA GLN A 159 -4.75 8.66 -0.47
C GLN A 159 -3.47 8.43 0.31
N LEU A 160 -2.34 8.20 -0.34
CA LEU A 160 -1.01 8.11 0.28
C LEU A 160 -0.29 9.47 0.34
N ASN A 161 -0.56 10.36 -0.60
CA ASN A 161 0.13 11.64 -0.71
C ASN A 161 -0.39 12.63 0.36
N LYS A 162 0.51 13.04 1.27
CA LYS A 162 0.20 13.95 2.39
C LYS A 162 -0.89 13.40 3.33
N ASN A 163 -1.00 12.07 3.46
CA ASN A 163 -1.89 11.45 4.43
C ASN A 163 -1.34 11.65 5.86
N PRO A 164 -2.07 12.32 6.76
CA PRO A 164 -1.60 12.58 8.12
C PRO A 164 -1.71 11.37 9.06
N ASN A 165 -2.42 10.30 8.65
CA ASN A 165 -2.70 9.12 9.46
C ASN A 165 -1.81 7.93 9.02
N PRO A 166 -0.83 7.51 9.84
CA PRO A 166 0.03 6.38 9.51
C PRO A 166 -0.69 5.04 9.37
N GLY A 167 -1.77 4.81 10.13
CA GLY A 167 -2.56 3.58 10.06
C GLY A 167 -3.34 3.48 8.76
N SER A 168 -3.98 4.59 8.36
CA SER A 168 -4.61 4.75 7.05
C SER A 168 -3.59 4.56 5.91
N SER A 169 -2.43 5.19 6.03
CA SER A 169 -1.34 5.07 5.05
C SER A 169 -0.86 3.62 4.90
N LEU A 170 -0.73 2.86 5.99
CA LEU A 170 -0.35 1.45 5.94
C LEU A 170 -1.37 0.62 5.15
N LEU A 171 -2.66 0.88 5.32
CA LEU A 171 -3.71 0.23 4.53
C LEU A 171 -3.63 0.64 3.05
N GLY A 172 -3.43 1.92 2.76
CA GLY A 172 -3.19 2.40 1.39
C GLY A 172 -2.01 1.70 0.70
N TRP A 173 -0.90 1.49 1.41
CA TRP A 173 0.26 0.77 0.88
C TRP A 173 -0.04 -0.71 0.65
N ARG A 174 -0.85 -1.35 1.50
CA ARG A 174 -1.33 -2.71 1.23
C ARG A 174 -2.16 -2.78 -0.05
N MET A 175 -3.05 -1.80 -0.27
CA MET A 175 -3.81 -1.73 -1.53
C MET A 175 -2.88 -1.51 -2.74
N MET A 176 -1.87 -0.65 -2.61
CA MET A 176 -0.85 -0.44 -3.65
C MET A 176 -0.14 -1.75 -4.01
N SER A 177 0.28 -2.54 -3.02
CA SER A 177 0.89 -3.85 -3.26
C SER A 177 -0.04 -4.80 -4.02
N LEU A 178 -1.31 -4.89 -3.61
CA LEU A 178 -2.31 -5.72 -4.30
C LEU A 178 -2.52 -5.29 -5.75
N LEU A 179 -2.55 -3.98 -6.03
CA LEU A 179 -2.63 -3.46 -7.40
C LEU A 179 -1.41 -3.86 -8.24
N CYS A 180 -0.19 -3.69 -7.70
CA CYS A 180 1.04 -4.06 -8.40
C CYS A 180 1.14 -5.55 -8.72
N GLU A 181 0.57 -6.41 -7.86
CA GLU A 181 0.48 -7.85 -8.09
C GLU A 181 -0.60 -8.22 -9.13
N SER A 182 -1.63 -7.39 -9.27
CA SER A 182 -2.80 -7.70 -10.09
C SER A 182 -2.69 -7.15 -11.52
N TYR A 183 -2.28 -5.89 -11.69
CA TYR A 183 -2.36 -5.16 -12.97
C TYR A 183 -1.18 -4.22 -13.17
N ALA A 184 -0.69 -4.10 -14.41
CA ALA A 184 0.27 -3.07 -14.76
C ALA A 184 -0.41 -1.70 -14.98
N PRO A 185 0.21 -0.57 -14.58
CA PRO A 185 -0.23 0.76 -14.99
C PRO A 185 -0.02 0.94 -16.50
N SER A 186 -0.63 1.97 -17.08
CA SER A 186 -0.31 2.37 -18.45
C SER A 186 1.13 2.90 -18.56
N GLN A 187 1.69 2.86 -19.77
CA GLN A 187 3.00 3.47 -20.07
C GLN A 187 3.03 4.98 -19.75
N GLN A 188 1.87 5.65 -19.67
CA GLN A 188 1.78 7.06 -19.35
C GLN A 188 1.90 7.31 -17.84
N LEU A 189 1.38 6.40 -17.01
CA LEU A 189 1.40 6.51 -15.55
C LEU A 189 2.65 5.87 -14.93
N GLU A 190 3.18 4.79 -15.53
CA GLU A 190 4.32 4.01 -15.03
C GLU A 190 5.49 4.86 -14.49
N PRO A 191 6.06 5.85 -15.22
CA PRO A 191 7.19 6.63 -14.70
C PRO A 191 6.84 7.45 -13.44
N TYR A 192 5.59 7.93 -13.34
CA TYR A 192 5.10 8.67 -12.18
C TYR A 192 4.89 7.75 -10.98
N LEU A 193 4.32 6.56 -11.21
CA LEU A 193 4.11 5.55 -10.18
C LEU A 193 5.45 5.04 -9.62
N LEU A 194 6.41 4.72 -10.49
CA LEU A 194 7.74 4.26 -10.07
C LEU A 194 8.44 5.32 -9.19
N CYS A 195 8.38 6.59 -9.58
CA CYS A 195 8.93 7.67 -8.76
C CYS A 195 8.21 7.78 -7.40
N PHE A 196 6.89 7.58 -7.38
CA PHE A 196 6.08 7.65 -6.16
C PHE A 196 6.40 6.52 -5.17
N ILE A 197 6.55 5.29 -5.67
CA ILE A 197 6.85 4.11 -4.84
C ILE A 197 8.31 4.12 -4.37
N SER A 198 9.25 4.52 -5.24
CA SER A 198 10.69 4.50 -4.93
C SER A 198 11.04 5.34 -3.70
N ASP A 199 10.42 6.50 -3.50
CA ASP A 199 10.64 7.34 -2.31
C ASP A 199 10.26 6.61 -1.00
N THR A 200 9.20 5.80 -1.05
CA THR A 200 8.71 5.06 0.11
C THR A 200 9.62 3.89 0.45
N MET A 201 10.14 3.19 -0.56
CA MET A 201 11.13 2.13 -0.35
C MET A 201 12.46 2.67 0.20
N LEU A 202 12.84 3.90 -0.19
CA LEU A 202 14.03 4.58 0.35
C LEU A 202 13.88 4.92 1.85
N ASP A 203 12.68 5.28 2.30
CA ASP A 203 12.43 5.57 3.72
C ASP A 203 12.55 4.31 4.61
N GLU A 204 12.09 3.15 4.14
CA GLU A 204 12.24 1.89 4.90
C GLU A 204 13.70 1.40 4.96
N LEU A 205 14.44 1.48 3.85
CA LEU A 205 15.86 1.12 3.83
C LEU A 205 16.73 1.96 4.78
N ARG A 206 16.40 3.26 4.92
CA ARG A 206 17.14 4.16 5.79
C ARG A 206 16.90 3.85 7.27
N LYS A 207 15.70 3.41 7.65
CA LYS A 207 15.40 2.98 9.02
C LYS A 207 16.21 1.75 9.42
N ASP A 208 16.34 0.79 8.51
CA ASP A 208 17.17 -0.40 8.73
C ASP A 208 18.66 -0.05 8.86
N SER A 209 19.15 0.95 8.12
CA SER A 209 20.54 1.42 8.26
C SER A 209 20.85 2.09 9.60
N GLN A 210 19.85 2.69 10.27
CA GLN A 210 20.05 3.33 11.58
C GLN A 210 19.98 2.35 12.76
N LEU A 211 19.33 1.19 12.59
CA LEU A 211 19.30 0.13 13.61
C LEU A 211 20.54 -0.78 13.58
N GLY A 212 21.42 -0.64 12.57
CA GLY A 212 22.68 -1.38 12.46
C GLY A 212 23.93 -0.64 12.97
N GLY A 213 23.80 0.61 13.43
CA GLY A 213 24.91 1.51 13.79
C GLY A 213 25.28 1.53 15.27
N GLY A 214 25.25 0.39 15.97
CA GLY A 214 25.59 0.27 17.39
C GLY A 214 26.92 -0.45 17.65
N GLY A 215 27.95 -0.20 16.84
CA GLY A 215 29.29 -0.78 17.00
C GLY A 215 30.31 0.27 17.42
N GLY A 216 30.21 0.78 18.65
CA GLY A 216 31.21 1.67 19.23
C GLY A 216 32.48 0.91 19.60
N ILE A 217 33.57 1.21 18.90
CA ILE A 217 34.93 0.82 19.29
C ILE A 217 35.25 1.50 20.62
N LEU A 218 35.48 0.71 21.67
CA LEU A 218 36.27 1.12 22.83
C LEU A 218 37.49 0.20 22.92
N SER A 219 38.62 0.76 22.49
CA SER A 219 39.96 0.29 22.82
C SER A 219 40.22 0.51 24.32
N GLY A 220 40.59 -0.53 25.07
CA GLY A 220 41.19 -0.37 26.39
C GLY A 220 41.14 -1.58 27.31
N ASN A 221 42.28 -2.27 27.42
CA ASN A 221 42.72 -3.17 28.50
C ASN A 221 42.02 -4.53 28.69
N THR A 222 42.71 -5.57 28.23
CA THR A 222 42.59 -6.94 28.71
C THR A 222 43.06 -7.07 30.17
N ARG A 223 42.16 -7.48 31.06
CA ARG A 223 42.46 -8.34 32.21
C ARG A 223 41.46 -9.51 32.19
N PRO A 224 41.88 -10.76 32.37
CA PRO A 224 40.94 -11.88 32.44
C PRO A 224 40.26 -11.87 33.81
N LEU A 225 38.93 -11.94 33.83
CA LEU A 225 38.15 -12.18 35.04
C LEU A 225 37.62 -13.62 35.00
N ASP A 226 37.77 -14.28 36.15
CA ASP A 226 37.48 -15.68 36.44
C ASP A 226 36.07 -16.13 36.05
N ASN A 227 36.01 -17.36 35.52
CA ASN A 227 34.80 -18.17 35.45
C ASN A 227 34.44 -18.61 36.86
N ASP A 228 33.36 -18.06 37.42
CA ASP A 228 32.41 -18.74 38.29
C ASP A 228 31.47 -17.69 38.88
N GLN A 229 30.24 -17.56 38.38
CA GLN A 229 29.01 -17.32 39.17
C GLN A 229 27.74 -17.54 38.32
N LEU A 230 27.10 -18.67 38.57
CA LEU A 230 25.66 -18.99 38.55
C LEU A 230 24.73 -18.17 37.62
N TYR A 231 24.26 -18.81 36.55
CA TYR A 231 22.92 -18.57 36.00
C TYR A 231 21.88 -19.29 36.87
N THR A 232 21.00 -18.55 37.55
CA THR A 232 19.71 -19.05 38.03
C THR A 232 18.60 -18.64 37.05
N GLU A 233 17.91 -19.61 36.45
CA GLU A 233 16.75 -19.38 35.59
C GLU A 233 15.52 -18.83 36.35
N PRO A 234 14.70 -17.95 35.75
CA PRO A 234 13.39 -17.61 36.30
C PRO A 234 12.31 -18.64 35.88
N LYS A 235 11.62 -19.21 36.87
CA LYS A 235 10.52 -20.18 36.72
C LYS A 235 9.32 -19.59 35.94
N ARG A 236 8.92 -20.27 34.87
CA ARG A 236 7.70 -20.01 34.08
C ARG A 236 6.44 -20.30 34.92
N LYS A 237 5.59 -19.30 35.17
CA LYS A 237 4.25 -19.50 35.77
C LYS A 237 3.30 -20.11 34.74
N GLN A 238 2.83 -21.33 35.00
CA GLN A 238 1.74 -21.98 34.27
C GLN A 238 0.41 -21.37 34.74
N TYR A 239 -0.33 -20.72 33.84
CA TYR A 239 -1.72 -20.34 34.08
C TYR A 239 -2.61 -21.50 33.65
N LEU A 240 -3.27 -22.15 34.60
CA LEU A 240 -4.26 -23.20 34.37
C LEU A 240 -5.64 -22.56 34.17
N ILE A 241 -6.31 -22.85 33.05
CA ILE A 241 -7.70 -22.43 32.79
C ILE A 241 -8.62 -23.57 33.27
N PRO A 242 -9.61 -23.32 34.16
CA PRO A 242 -10.55 -24.36 34.57
C PRO A 242 -11.65 -24.57 33.52
N LEU A 243 -11.95 -25.84 33.21
CA LEU A 243 -13.07 -26.25 32.36
C LEU A 243 -14.40 -26.24 33.15
N PRO A 244 -15.56 -26.00 32.50
CA PRO A 244 -16.86 -25.96 33.17
C PRO A 244 -17.38 -27.37 33.49
N ASN A 245 -17.84 -27.58 34.72
CA ASN A 245 -18.50 -28.81 35.16
C ASN A 245 -19.86 -29.00 34.47
N GLY A 246 -19.98 -30.04 33.64
CA GLY A 246 -21.28 -30.59 33.24
C GLY A 246 -21.93 -31.32 34.41
N LYS A 247 -23.20 -30.99 34.70
CA LYS A 247 -24.07 -31.78 35.56
C LYS A 247 -24.88 -32.75 34.71
N VAL A 248 -24.92 -33.99 35.18
CA VAL A 248 -25.78 -35.12 34.78
C VAL A 248 -27.25 -34.76 35.00
#